data_AF-A0A7X4B6W0-F1
#
_entry.id   AF-A0A7X4B6W0-F1
#
_cell.length_a   1.000
_cell.length_b   1.000
_cell.length_c   1.000
_cell.angle_alpha   90.00
_cell.angle_beta   90.00
_cell.angle_gamma   90.00
#
_symmetry.space_group_name_H-M   'P 1'
#
loop_
_entity.id
_entity.type
_entity.pdbx_description
1 polymer ?
#
loop_
_entity_poly.entity_id
_entity_poly.type
_entity_poly.pdbx_seq_one_letter_code
_entity_poly.pdbx_strand_id
1 'polypeptide(L)'
;MRSKFCYILFAISLFAILFALSTHPTFALTFNNDFETGDLTDWEADGNAFDFQPTWGDNPTARNRGQASNHQGDWWIGGFEKYQGPDKGASLGQNPGDVQGDGPQGSITSIEFVIIGDKMNFLIGGGIHPWDTDPNPCCVNLVIDEEVVRTETGNNSETMQRKEWDVADLKGQTAQIVVIDHHGGGWGHLNFDDIHQADSSGNIPWSQATAVEARGKLAVSWAQMKKFYK
;
A
#
# COMPACT_ATOMS: atom_id res chain seq x y z
N MET A 1 26.28 -64.47 -56.97
CA MET A 1 27.46 -64.29 -56.10
C MET A 1 27.55 -62.81 -55.71
N ARG A 2 27.36 -62.52 -54.40
CA ARG A 2 27.55 -61.25 -53.66
C ARG A 2 27.66 -59.92 -54.45
N SER A 3 26.68 -59.03 -54.28
CA SER A 3 26.82 -57.56 -54.42
C SER A 3 25.58 -56.88 -53.80
N LYS A 4 25.67 -56.38 -52.55
CA LYS A 4 25.79 -54.96 -52.17
C LYS A 4 24.69 -54.05 -52.74
N PHE A 5 23.66 -53.78 -51.92
CA PHE A 5 22.89 -52.53 -51.98
C PHE A 5 22.94 -51.87 -50.61
N CYS A 6 23.72 -50.79 -50.50
CA CYS A 6 23.70 -49.86 -49.38
C CYS A 6 22.39 -49.07 -49.45
N TYR A 7 21.55 -49.18 -48.42
CA TYR A 7 20.50 -48.20 -48.17
C TYR A 7 21.01 -47.18 -47.16
N ILE A 8 21.11 -45.94 -47.64
CA ILE A 8 21.29 -44.72 -46.88
C ILE A 8 20.05 -44.55 -46.00
N LEU A 9 20.23 -44.50 -44.68
CA LEU A 9 19.18 -44.08 -43.75
C LEU A 9 19.66 -42.80 -43.04
N PHE A 10 19.03 -41.71 -43.45
CA PHE A 10 19.13 -40.36 -42.88
C PHE A 10 18.76 -40.38 -41.40
N ALA A 11 19.64 -39.82 -40.56
CA ALA A 11 19.31 -39.47 -39.20
C ALA A 11 18.36 -38.26 -39.19
N ILE A 12 17.19 -38.40 -38.58
CA ILE A 12 16.37 -37.27 -38.15
C ILE A 12 16.33 -37.31 -36.62
N SER A 13 17.10 -36.39 -36.04
CA SER A 13 17.13 -36.13 -34.60
C SER A 13 15.79 -35.52 -34.17
N LEU A 14 15.06 -36.22 -33.31
CA LEU A 14 13.82 -35.74 -32.71
C LEU A 14 14.17 -35.02 -31.39
N PHE A 15 14.48 -33.72 -31.47
CA PHE A 15 14.55 -32.86 -30.28
C PHE A 15 13.11 -32.53 -29.84
N ALA A 16 12.53 -33.37 -28.99
CA ALA A 16 11.29 -33.03 -28.29
C ALA A 16 11.65 -32.12 -27.11
N ILE A 17 11.51 -30.80 -27.30
CA ILE A 17 11.57 -29.83 -26.19
C ILE A 17 10.23 -29.93 -25.46
N LEU A 18 10.23 -30.62 -24.32
CA LEU A 18 9.13 -30.56 -23.36
C LEU A 18 9.15 -29.15 -22.72
N PHE A 19 8.30 -28.24 -23.20
CA PHE A 19 7.92 -27.07 -22.42
C PHE A 19 7.01 -27.55 -21.30
N ALA A 20 7.58 -27.84 -20.13
CA ALA A 20 6.81 -27.92 -18.91
C ALA A 20 6.29 -26.50 -18.61
N LEU A 21 5.02 -26.22 -18.93
CA LEU A 21 4.35 -25.05 -18.38
C LEU A 21 4.29 -25.25 -16.87
N SER A 22 5.23 -24.61 -16.16
CA SER A 22 5.11 -24.35 -14.74
C SER A 22 3.84 -23.53 -14.53
N THR A 23 2.77 -24.18 -14.09
CA THR A 23 1.60 -23.48 -13.57
C THR A 23 1.94 -23.07 -12.15
N HIS A 24 2.57 -21.90 -12.01
CA HIS A 24 2.66 -21.28 -10.70
C HIS A 24 1.23 -20.91 -10.29
N PRO A 25 0.72 -21.38 -9.14
CA PRO A 25 -0.51 -20.84 -8.61
C PRO A 25 -0.28 -19.34 -8.36
N THR A 26 -0.89 -18.51 -9.19
CA THR A 26 -1.00 -17.07 -8.93
C THR A 26 -1.96 -16.92 -7.77
N PHE A 27 -1.42 -16.86 -6.55
CA PHE A 27 -2.20 -16.32 -5.46
C PHE A 27 -2.49 -14.86 -5.81
N ALA A 28 -3.78 -14.50 -5.86
CA ALA A 28 -4.16 -13.10 -5.90
C ALA A 28 -3.66 -12.49 -4.59
N LEU A 29 -2.55 -11.76 -4.68
CA LEU A 29 -2.02 -11.00 -3.58
C LEU A 29 -3.02 -9.87 -3.28
N THR A 30 -3.55 -9.84 -2.06
CA THR A 30 -4.34 -8.71 -1.60
C THR A 30 -3.37 -7.63 -1.14
N PHE A 31 -3.39 -6.48 -1.82
CA PHE A 31 -2.70 -5.26 -1.39
C PHE A 31 -3.04 -4.96 0.07
N ASN A 32 -2.04 -4.66 0.90
CA ASN A 32 -2.20 -4.16 2.27
C ASN A 32 -2.78 -2.73 2.28
N ASN A 33 -4.03 -2.59 1.85
CA ASN A 33 -4.72 -1.33 1.63
C ASN A 33 -5.31 -0.69 2.90
N ASP A 34 -5.39 -1.47 3.97
CA ASP A 34 -6.02 -1.13 5.26
C ASP A 34 -5.06 -1.38 6.44
N PHE A 35 -3.79 -1.67 6.17
CA PHE A 35 -2.74 -1.88 7.17
C PHE A 35 -2.96 -3.07 8.14
N GLU A 36 -3.98 -3.90 7.91
CA GLU A 36 -4.37 -5.01 8.80
C GLU A 36 -3.36 -6.17 8.83
N THR A 37 -2.31 -6.11 8.00
CA THR A 37 -1.14 -6.97 8.15
C THR A 37 -0.30 -6.64 9.40
N GLY A 38 -0.52 -5.47 10.01
CA GLY A 38 0.23 -4.98 11.17
C GLY A 38 1.64 -4.50 10.84
N ASP A 39 1.95 -4.32 9.56
CA ASP A 39 3.20 -3.75 9.06
C ASP A 39 2.97 -2.94 7.77
N LEU A 40 4.06 -2.41 7.22
CA LEU A 40 4.06 -1.64 5.97
C LEU A 40 4.32 -2.54 4.74
N THR A 41 3.91 -3.81 4.76
CA THR A 41 3.94 -4.66 3.56
C THR A 41 3.23 -3.95 2.41
N ASP A 42 3.79 -3.98 1.21
CA ASP A 42 3.32 -3.26 0.02
C ASP A 42 3.39 -1.72 0.11
N TRP A 43 4.15 -1.18 1.08
CA TRP A 43 4.50 0.23 1.18
C TRP A 43 6.02 0.40 1.35
N GLU A 44 6.57 1.45 0.75
CA GLU A 44 7.96 1.88 0.95
C GLU A 44 7.97 3.14 1.82
N ALA A 45 8.72 3.11 2.91
CA ALA A 45 8.85 4.22 3.84
C ALA A 45 10.16 4.99 3.63
N ASP A 46 10.10 6.30 3.70
CA ASP A 46 11.25 7.21 3.76
C ASP A 46 11.11 8.16 4.96
N GLY A 47 12.25 8.57 5.53
CA GLY A 47 12.29 9.38 6.75
C GLY A 47 11.98 8.58 8.02
N ASN A 48 11.52 9.27 9.07
CA ASN A 48 11.29 8.69 10.40
C ASN A 48 9.86 8.87 10.93
N ALA A 49 8.96 9.53 10.20
CA ALA A 49 7.56 9.68 10.60
C ALA A 49 6.82 8.34 10.74
N PHE A 50 7.26 7.32 10.00
CA PHE A 50 6.56 6.03 9.91
C PHE A 50 7.27 4.89 10.68
N ASP A 51 8.30 5.17 11.48
CA ASP A 51 9.08 4.15 12.22
C ASP A 51 8.22 3.33 13.20
N PHE A 52 7.19 3.94 13.76
CA PHE A 52 6.25 3.32 14.70
C PHE A 52 4.92 2.90 14.07
N GLN A 53 4.84 2.83 12.74
CA GLN A 53 3.58 2.60 12.01
C GLN A 53 3.51 1.20 11.38
N PRO A 54 2.29 0.66 11.13
CA PRO A 54 1.01 1.16 11.63
C PRO A 54 0.91 1.04 13.16
N THR A 55 0.01 1.83 13.76
CA THR A 55 -0.30 1.78 15.18
C THR A 55 -1.52 0.90 15.43
N TRP A 56 -1.59 0.25 16.61
CA TRP A 56 -2.67 -0.65 16.95
C TRP A 56 -3.69 0.01 17.90
N GLY A 57 -4.98 -0.17 17.59
CA GLY A 57 -6.09 0.28 18.40
C GLY A 57 -6.23 1.81 18.52
N ASP A 58 -7.21 2.24 19.32
CA ASP A 58 -7.58 3.66 19.43
C ASP A 58 -6.69 4.44 20.40
N ASN A 59 -5.48 4.76 19.94
CA ASN A 59 -4.46 5.48 20.70
C ASN A 59 -4.90 6.89 21.14
N PRO A 60 -5.59 7.71 20.33
CA PRO A 60 -6.17 8.97 20.78
C PRO A 60 -7.09 8.81 22.01
N THR A 61 -7.92 7.77 22.05
CA THR A 61 -8.75 7.47 23.22
C THR A 61 -7.88 7.02 24.41
N ALA A 62 -6.91 6.14 24.18
CA ALA A 62 -6.00 5.65 25.24
C ALA A 62 -5.21 6.79 25.91
N ARG A 63 -4.80 7.81 25.16
CA ARG A 63 -4.12 9.01 25.69
C ARG A 63 -5.06 10.14 26.10
N ASN A 64 -6.36 9.89 26.24
CA ASN A 64 -7.39 10.83 26.69
C ASN A 64 -7.51 12.10 25.83
N ARG A 65 -7.30 12.00 24.51
CA ARG A 65 -7.35 13.13 23.58
C ARG A 65 -8.78 13.65 23.32
N GLY A 66 -9.79 12.83 23.60
CA GLY A 66 -11.21 13.15 23.38
C GLY A 66 -11.65 13.14 21.92
N GLN A 67 -10.82 12.60 21.02
CA GLN A 67 -11.07 12.47 19.59
C GLN A 67 -10.73 11.03 19.19
N ALA A 68 -11.67 10.09 19.36
CA ALA A 68 -11.46 8.70 18.97
C ALA A 68 -11.05 8.62 17.49
N SER A 69 -10.04 7.81 17.16
CA SER A 69 -9.49 7.70 15.80
C SER A 69 -10.53 7.29 14.76
N ASN A 70 -11.48 6.44 15.14
CA ASN A 70 -12.52 5.90 14.24
C ASN A 70 -11.92 5.20 13.00
N HIS A 71 -10.79 4.50 13.21
CA HIS A 71 -10.17 3.62 12.22
C HIS A 71 -11.04 2.40 11.94
N GLN A 72 -10.76 1.74 10.82
CA GLN A 72 -11.28 0.43 10.50
C GLN A 72 -10.37 -0.62 11.15
N GLY A 73 -10.96 -1.71 11.66
CA GLY A 73 -10.22 -2.86 12.17
C GLY A 73 -9.33 -2.53 13.36
N ASP A 74 -8.09 -3.03 13.35
CA ASP A 74 -7.17 -2.97 14.48
C ASP A 74 -5.94 -2.08 14.19
N TRP A 75 -5.57 -1.91 12.92
CA TRP A 75 -4.32 -1.26 12.51
C TRP A 75 -4.58 -0.09 11.57
N TRP A 76 -3.84 1.00 11.75
CA TRP A 76 -3.99 2.20 10.93
C TRP A 76 -2.72 3.05 10.99
N ILE A 77 -2.56 3.99 10.07
CA ILE A 77 -1.48 4.98 10.15
C ILE A 77 -1.93 6.10 11.08
N GLY A 78 -1.23 6.28 12.20
CA GLY A 78 -1.43 7.41 13.10
C GLY A 78 -0.09 8.06 13.40
N GLY A 79 0.30 9.05 12.59
CA GLY A 79 1.64 9.66 12.61
C GLY A 79 2.05 10.27 13.95
N PHE A 80 1.11 10.57 14.85
CA PHE A 80 1.42 11.01 16.21
C PHE A 80 1.77 9.87 17.18
N GLU A 81 1.25 8.69 16.91
CA GLU A 81 1.16 7.56 17.83
C GLU A 81 2.40 6.66 17.75
N LYS A 82 2.66 5.90 18.82
CA LYS A 82 3.87 5.07 18.95
C LYS A 82 3.58 3.60 19.29
N TYR A 83 2.33 3.19 19.44
CA TYR A 83 2.01 1.85 19.95
C TYR A 83 1.86 0.80 18.84
N GLN A 84 2.94 0.04 18.60
CA GLN A 84 3.02 -1.02 17.59
C GLN A 84 2.37 -2.35 18.05
N GLY A 85 1.27 -2.26 18.79
CA GLY A 85 0.43 -3.40 19.15
C GLY A 85 0.90 -4.30 20.30
N PRO A 86 0.07 -5.30 20.63
CA PRO A 86 0.21 -6.09 21.85
C PRO A 86 1.44 -7.00 21.88
N ASP A 87 2.00 -7.34 20.72
CA ASP A 87 3.20 -8.19 20.63
C ASP A 87 4.46 -7.33 20.46
N LYS A 88 4.60 -6.67 19.31
CA LYS A 88 5.79 -5.86 18.99
C LYS A 88 5.90 -4.67 19.94
N GLY A 89 4.85 -3.88 20.09
CA GLY A 89 4.85 -2.72 20.98
C GLY A 89 5.14 -3.09 22.43
N ALA A 90 4.49 -4.11 22.96
CA ALA A 90 4.76 -4.60 24.32
C ALA A 90 6.22 -5.08 24.50
N SER A 91 6.80 -5.76 23.50
CA SER A 91 8.20 -6.19 23.54
C SER A 91 9.19 -5.02 23.56
N LEU A 92 8.78 -3.87 23.03
CA LEU A 92 9.52 -2.61 23.03
C LEU A 92 9.19 -1.72 24.24
N GLY A 93 8.33 -2.18 25.16
CA GLY A 93 7.88 -1.43 26.33
C GLY A 93 6.93 -0.29 26.02
N GLN A 94 6.31 -0.28 24.83
CA GLN A 94 5.28 0.68 24.44
C GLN A 94 3.94 0.31 25.08
N ASN A 95 3.12 1.32 25.36
CA ASN A 95 1.77 1.19 25.90
C ASN A 95 0.75 1.86 24.96
N PRO A 96 -0.53 1.45 25.00
CA PRO A 96 -1.59 2.17 24.30
C PRO A 96 -1.59 3.66 24.66
N GLY A 97 -1.59 4.53 23.65
CA GLY A 97 -1.54 5.98 23.80
C GLY A 97 -0.14 6.57 24.00
N ASP A 98 0.93 5.78 23.93
CA ASP A 98 2.28 6.31 23.80
C ASP A 98 2.44 7.06 22.46
N VAL A 99 3.24 8.13 22.47
CA VAL A 99 3.32 9.09 21.36
C VAL A 99 4.75 9.25 20.86
N GLN A 100 4.91 9.51 19.56
CA GLN A 100 6.14 10.03 18.97
C GLN A 100 6.11 11.55 18.81
N GLY A 101 4.92 12.15 18.72
CA GLY A 101 4.72 13.59 18.51
C GLY A 101 4.78 14.02 17.04
N ASP A 102 4.64 15.31 16.78
CA ASP A 102 4.61 15.92 15.43
C ASP A 102 6.01 16.20 14.85
N GLY A 103 7.08 15.87 15.57
CA GLY A 103 8.45 16.21 15.16
C GLY A 103 9.01 15.38 14.00
N PRO A 104 8.79 14.04 13.96
CA PRO A 104 9.23 13.17 12.86
C PRO A 104 8.69 13.60 11.50
N GLN A 105 9.42 13.31 10.43
CA GLN A 105 9.04 13.64 9.06
C GLN A 105 9.37 12.49 8.11
N GLY A 106 8.56 12.30 7.07
CA GLY A 106 8.79 11.28 6.07
C GLY A 106 7.59 11.06 5.13
N SER A 107 7.63 9.94 4.43
CA SER A 107 6.51 9.49 3.59
C SER A 107 6.39 7.95 3.58
N ILE A 108 5.21 7.45 3.23
CA ILE A 108 5.03 6.08 2.76
C ILE A 108 4.40 6.09 1.37
N THR A 109 4.92 5.25 0.48
CA THR A 109 4.47 5.11 -0.90
C THR A 109 3.99 3.68 -1.14
N SER A 110 2.75 3.51 -1.62
CA SER A 110 2.21 2.18 -1.92
C SER A 110 2.93 1.52 -3.09
N ILE A 111 2.75 0.21 -3.27
CA ILE A 111 2.91 -0.41 -4.58
C ILE A 111 2.08 0.30 -5.66
N GLU A 112 2.47 0.11 -6.91
CA GLU A 112 1.67 0.50 -8.06
C GLU A 112 0.37 -0.33 -8.14
N PHE A 113 -0.70 0.29 -8.61
CA PHE A 113 -1.96 -0.37 -8.93
C PHE A 113 -2.66 0.30 -10.11
N VAL A 114 -3.55 -0.43 -10.78
CA VAL A 114 -4.36 0.13 -11.88
C VAL A 114 -5.67 0.69 -11.33
N ILE A 115 -6.05 1.89 -11.78
CA ILE A 115 -7.36 2.48 -11.49
C ILE A 115 -8.41 1.79 -12.37
N ILE A 116 -9.30 1.02 -11.75
CA ILE A 116 -10.40 0.29 -12.41
C ILE A 116 -11.78 0.77 -11.96
N GLY A 117 -11.87 1.36 -10.77
CA GLY A 117 -13.10 1.98 -10.24
C GLY A 117 -13.37 3.35 -10.84
N ASP A 118 -14.56 3.87 -10.58
CA ASP A 118 -14.93 5.24 -10.91
C ASP A 118 -14.59 6.19 -9.74
N LYS A 119 -14.43 5.64 -8.55
CA LYS A 119 -14.16 6.35 -7.30
C LYS A 119 -13.02 5.69 -6.54
N MET A 120 -12.34 6.49 -5.72
CA MET A 120 -11.42 6.00 -4.70
C MET A 120 -11.79 6.63 -3.36
N ASN A 121 -11.86 5.83 -2.30
CA ASN A 121 -12.25 6.31 -0.98
C ASN A 121 -11.36 5.74 0.12
N PHE A 122 -11.19 6.49 1.20
CA PHE A 122 -10.30 6.16 2.32
C PHE A 122 -10.70 6.94 3.56
N LEU A 123 -10.20 6.53 4.73
CA LEU A 123 -10.29 7.28 5.97
C LEU A 123 -9.07 8.19 6.11
N ILE A 124 -9.31 9.46 6.49
CA ILE A 124 -8.24 10.42 6.76
C ILE A 124 -8.58 11.35 7.93
N GLY A 125 -7.57 11.67 8.72
CA GLY A 125 -7.58 12.64 9.83
C GLY A 125 -6.20 13.30 9.95
N GLY A 126 -5.91 13.89 11.11
CA GLY A 126 -4.68 14.66 11.36
C GLY A 126 -4.74 16.08 10.79
N GLY A 127 -3.58 16.63 10.42
CA GLY A 127 -3.41 18.05 10.08
C GLY A 127 -3.93 18.50 8.73
N ILE A 128 -4.00 19.83 8.58
CA ILE A 128 -4.37 20.52 7.33
C ILE A 128 -3.12 21.20 6.76
N HIS A 129 -2.31 20.46 6.02
CA HIS A 129 -1.08 20.94 5.38
C HIS A 129 -1.07 20.54 3.90
N PRO A 130 -1.75 21.33 3.04
CA PRO A 130 -1.99 20.94 1.65
C PRO A 130 -0.73 20.87 0.80
N TRP A 131 -0.69 19.94 -0.15
CA TRP A 131 0.43 19.69 -1.06
C TRP A 131 0.89 20.93 -1.85
N ASP A 132 -0.04 21.75 -2.33
CA ASP A 132 0.22 22.83 -3.29
C ASP A 132 0.58 24.17 -2.64
N THR A 133 0.27 24.34 -1.36
CA THR A 133 0.30 25.65 -0.68
C THR A 133 1.10 25.65 0.63
N ASP A 134 1.39 24.48 1.20
CA ASP A 134 2.26 24.34 2.36
C ASP A 134 3.69 23.95 1.93
N PRO A 135 4.74 24.68 2.34
CA PRO A 135 6.13 24.27 2.06
C PRO A 135 6.53 22.96 2.76
N ASN A 136 5.77 22.53 3.77
CA ASN A 136 5.99 21.31 4.53
C ASN A 136 4.65 20.53 4.62
N PRO A 137 4.22 19.87 3.54
CA PRO A 137 2.89 19.28 3.46
C PRO A 137 2.74 18.06 4.39
N CYS A 138 1.50 17.82 4.80
CA CYS A 138 1.07 16.63 5.55
C CYS A 138 -0.30 16.24 4.95
N CYS A 139 -0.27 15.29 4.02
CA CYS A 139 -1.38 15.02 3.10
C CYS A 139 -1.26 13.63 2.47
N VAL A 140 -2.34 13.20 1.82
CA VAL A 140 -2.38 11.99 0.99
C VAL A 140 -2.55 12.39 -0.46
N ASN A 141 -1.68 11.86 -1.33
CA ASN A 141 -1.66 12.13 -2.75
C ASN A 141 -1.95 10.87 -3.56
N LEU A 142 -2.72 11.01 -4.63
CA LEU A 142 -2.75 10.05 -5.75
C LEU A 142 -1.73 10.52 -6.79
N VAL A 143 -0.81 9.64 -7.16
CA VAL A 143 0.29 9.95 -8.08
C VAL A 143 0.21 9.07 -9.31
N ILE A 144 0.34 9.67 -10.49
CA ILE A 144 0.43 8.99 -11.80
C ILE A 144 1.61 9.60 -12.55
N ASP A 145 2.51 8.77 -13.07
CA ASP A 145 3.70 9.22 -13.81
C ASP A 145 4.48 10.33 -13.06
N GLU A 146 4.70 10.13 -11.75
CA GLU A 146 5.35 11.09 -10.82
C GLU A 146 4.59 12.41 -10.56
N GLU A 147 3.42 12.60 -11.17
CA GLU A 147 2.59 13.80 -11.01
C GLU A 147 1.46 13.57 -10.00
N VAL A 148 1.25 14.54 -9.09
CA VAL A 148 0.14 14.52 -8.14
C VAL A 148 -1.16 14.90 -8.86
N VAL A 149 -2.08 13.95 -8.98
CA VAL A 149 -3.36 14.14 -9.70
C VAL A 149 -4.55 14.32 -8.77
N ARG A 150 -4.46 13.89 -7.51
CA ARG A 150 -5.41 14.17 -6.42
C ARG A 150 -4.65 14.37 -5.12
N THR A 151 -5.18 15.21 -4.24
CA THR A 151 -4.64 15.42 -2.89
C THR A 151 -5.78 15.57 -1.89
N GLU A 152 -5.55 15.16 -0.65
CA GLU A 152 -6.47 15.33 0.46
C GLU A 152 -5.68 15.49 1.76
N THR A 153 -6.21 16.28 2.69
CA THR A 153 -5.62 16.48 4.02
C THR A 153 -6.55 15.95 5.10
N GLY A 154 -6.05 15.90 6.33
CA GLY A 154 -6.90 15.85 7.51
C GLY A 154 -7.72 17.13 7.67
N ASN A 155 -8.27 17.31 8.87
CA ASN A 155 -9.11 18.46 9.24
C ASN A 155 -8.79 18.99 10.65
N ASN A 156 -7.55 18.81 11.12
CA ASN A 156 -7.08 19.08 12.48
C ASN A 156 -7.91 18.30 13.52
N SER A 157 -8.06 16.99 13.28
CA SER A 157 -8.77 16.07 14.15
C SER A 157 -8.11 14.70 14.13
N GLU A 158 -7.98 14.07 15.30
CA GLU A 158 -7.54 12.67 15.34
C GLU A 158 -8.56 11.73 14.70
N THR A 159 -9.85 12.08 14.84
CA THR A 159 -10.97 11.32 14.30
C THR A 159 -10.95 11.37 12.78
N MET A 160 -10.74 10.21 12.17
CA MET A 160 -10.76 10.06 10.73
C MET A 160 -12.18 10.12 10.15
N GLN A 161 -12.28 10.65 8.95
CA GLN A 161 -13.50 10.74 8.17
C GLN A 161 -13.28 10.12 6.80
N ARG A 162 -14.33 9.50 6.24
CA ARG A 162 -14.25 8.98 4.88
C ARG A 162 -14.21 10.14 3.88
N LYS A 163 -13.20 10.12 3.03
CA LYS A 163 -13.08 10.97 1.84
C LYS A 163 -13.19 10.14 0.59
N GLU A 164 -13.58 10.78 -0.50
CA GLU A 164 -13.80 10.15 -1.79
C GLU A 164 -13.32 11.07 -2.91
N TRP A 165 -12.52 10.52 -3.81
CA TRP A 165 -12.12 11.14 -5.06
C TRP A 165 -12.90 10.55 -6.24
N ASP A 166 -13.31 11.41 -7.16
CA ASP A 166 -13.67 11.00 -8.51
C ASP A 166 -12.39 10.73 -9.31
N VAL A 167 -12.28 9.52 -9.81
CA VAL A 167 -11.13 9.02 -10.59
C VAL A 167 -11.58 8.39 -11.91
N ALA A 168 -12.82 8.63 -12.34
CA ALA A 168 -13.36 8.05 -13.56
C ALA A 168 -12.58 8.49 -14.82
N ASP A 169 -12.02 9.70 -14.79
CA ASP A 169 -11.10 10.25 -15.80
C ASP A 169 -9.72 9.57 -15.82
N LEU A 170 -9.36 8.86 -14.75
CA LEU A 170 -8.05 8.22 -14.57
C LEU A 170 -8.06 6.71 -14.82
N LYS A 171 -9.18 6.14 -15.25
CA LYS A 171 -9.32 4.69 -15.44
C LYS A 171 -8.32 4.12 -16.45
N GLY A 172 -7.74 2.99 -16.08
CA GLY A 172 -6.73 2.26 -16.85
C GLY A 172 -5.31 2.79 -16.67
N GLN A 173 -5.12 3.89 -15.94
CA GLN A 173 -3.79 4.40 -15.60
C GLN A 173 -3.24 3.67 -14.36
N THR A 174 -1.91 3.54 -14.33
CA THR A 174 -1.18 3.03 -13.17
C THR A 174 -0.93 4.17 -12.21
N ALA A 175 -1.23 3.98 -10.93
CA ALA A 175 -1.10 4.98 -9.89
C ALA A 175 -0.47 4.40 -8.63
N GLN A 176 -0.04 5.31 -7.75
CA GLN A 176 0.37 5.03 -6.37
C GLN A 176 -0.34 5.97 -5.41
N ILE A 177 -0.50 5.54 -4.16
CA ILE A 177 -0.82 6.43 -3.04
C ILE A 177 0.49 6.82 -2.37
N VAL A 178 0.68 8.13 -2.17
CA VAL A 178 1.79 8.68 -1.40
C VAL A 178 1.23 9.43 -0.20
N VAL A 179 1.57 8.95 0.98
CA VAL A 179 1.21 9.57 2.25
C VAL A 179 2.42 10.35 2.73
N ILE A 180 2.26 11.65 2.98
CA ILE A 180 3.34 12.56 3.31
C ILE A 180 3.09 13.16 4.69
N ASP A 181 4.15 13.23 5.48
CA ASP A 181 4.18 13.93 6.76
C ASP A 181 5.50 14.71 6.88
N HIS A 182 5.54 15.95 6.40
CA HIS A 182 6.73 16.81 6.45
C HIS A 182 6.58 18.01 7.40
N HIS A 183 5.45 18.12 8.11
CA HIS A 183 5.19 19.26 8.97
C HIS A 183 5.67 18.98 10.40
N GLY A 184 6.66 19.73 10.90
CA GLY A 184 7.18 19.54 12.28
C GLY A 184 6.44 20.28 13.39
N GLY A 185 5.36 21.00 13.05
CA GLY A 185 4.59 21.87 13.95
C GLY A 185 3.34 21.20 14.51
N GLY A 186 2.51 21.95 15.26
CA GLY A 186 1.27 21.39 15.80
C GLY A 186 0.33 20.91 14.69
N TRP A 187 -0.23 19.70 14.82
CA TRP A 187 -0.94 18.98 13.75
C TRP A 187 -0.04 18.55 12.59
N GLY A 188 1.25 18.44 12.85
CA GLY A 188 2.24 17.89 11.94
C GLY A 188 2.24 16.36 11.91
N HIS A 189 1.07 15.78 11.71
CA HIS A 189 0.89 14.35 11.47
C HIS A 189 -0.41 14.12 10.71
N LEU A 190 -0.49 12.98 10.02
CA LEU A 190 -1.74 12.48 9.47
C LEU A 190 -2.21 11.20 10.15
N ASN A 191 -3.52 10.97 10.03
CA ASN A 191 -4.15 9.69 10.32
C ASN A 191 -4.74 9.15 9.01
N PHE A 192 -4.50 7.88 8.66
CA PHE A 192 -4.90 7.32 7.36
C PHE A 192 -5.17 5.82 7.38
N ASP A 193 -6.21 5.38 6.68
CA ASP A 193 -6.69 4.00 6.73
C ASP A 193 -7.68 3.66 5.59
N ASP A 194 -7.96 2.36 5.43
CA ASP A 194 -9.11 1.77 4.74
C ASP A 194 -9.35 2.25 3.30
N ILE A 195 -8.36 2.04 2.44
CA ILE A 195 -8.35 2.51 1.04
C ILE A 195 -9.10 1.53 0.14
N HIS A 196 -10.03 2.05 -0.68
CA HIS A 196 -10.80 1.27 -1.65
C HIS A 196 -10.91 1.97 -2.99
N GLN A 197 -10.96 1.20 -4.06
CA GLN A 197 -11.61 1.62 -5.30
C GLN A 197 -13.09 1.23 -5.25
N ALA A 198 -13.96 2.01 -5.88
CA ALA A 198 -15.39 1.72 -5.92
C ALA A 198 -16.01 2.07 -7.28
N ASP A 199 -17.11 1.38 -7.60
CA ASP A 199 -17.99 1.69 -8.73
C ASP A 199 -19.47 1.72 -8.26
N SER A 200 -20.40 1.70 -9.21
CA SER A 200 -21.85 1.68 -8.91
C SER A 200 -22.33 0.49 -8.06
N SER A 201 -21.54 -0.57 -7.95
CA SER A 201 -21.80 -1.79 -7.17
C SER A 201 -21.18 -1.76 -5.77
N GLY A 202 -20.38 -0.74 -5.46
CA GLY A 202 -19.67 -0.58 -4.17
C GLY A 202 -18.16 -0.80 -4.28
N ASN A 203 -17.52 -1.14 -3.16
CA ASN A 203 -16.07 -1.34 -3.11
C ASN A 203 -15.64 -2.54 -3.96
N ILE A 204 -14.59 -2.34 -4.75
CA ILE A 204 -14.00 -3.35 -5.62
C ILE A 204 -12.91 -4.07 -4.84
N PRO A 205 -12.94 -5.41 -4.73
CA PRO A 205 -11.87 -6.16 -4.08
C PRO A 205 -10.51 -5.89 -4.72
N TRP A 206 -9.49 -5.60 -3.91
CA TRP A 206 -8.13 -5.32 -4.40
C TRP A 206 -7.49 -6.45 -5.20
N SER A 207 -7.95 -7.70 -5.02
CA SER A 207 -7.58 -8.83 -5.86
C SER A 207 -7.97 -8.68 -7.34
N GLN A 208 -8.90 -7.78 -7.67
CA GLN A 208 -9.26 -7.43 -9.05
C GLN A 208 -8.43 -6.28 -9.61
N ALA A 209 -8.07 -5.30 -8.77
CA ALA A 209 -7.28 -4.13 -9.14
C ALA A 209 -5.78 -4.45 -9.34
N THR A 210 -5.22 -5.34 -8.50
CA THR A 210 -3.81 -5.75 -8.55
C THR A 210 -3.54 -6.85 -9.59
N ALA A 211 -4.53 -7.73 -9.86
CA ALA A 211 -4.39 -8.82 -10.83
C ALA A 211 -4.23 -8.36 -12.30
N VAL A 212 -4.37 -7.07 -12.58
CA VAL A 212 -4.14 -6.50 -13.92
C VAL A 212 -2.66 -6.51 -14.28
N GLU A 213 -1.74 -6.38 -13.31
CA GLU A 213 -0.30 -6.53 -13.60
C GLU A 213 0.08 -7.99 -13.92
N ALA A 214 -0.48 -8.95 -13.17
CA ALA A 214 -0.19 -10.38 -13.33
C ALA A 214 -0.57 -10.95 -14.72
N ARG A 215 -1.48 -10.30 -15.47
CA ARG A 215 -1.87 -10.71 -16.82
C ARG A 215 -1.03 -10.09 -17.95
N GLY A 216 0.03 -9.35 -17.62
CA GLY A 216 0.89 -8.70 -18.61
C GLY A 216 2.39 -8.74 -18.34
N LYS A 217 2.85 -8.59 -17.09
CA LYS A 217 4.26 -8.65 -16.68
C LYS A 217 4.35 -9.00 -15.19
N LEU A 218 5.36 -9.78 -14.83
CA LEU A 218 5.61 -10.27 -13.47
C LEU A 218 5.71 -9.11 -12.47
N ALA A 219 4.61 -8.80 -11.78
CA ALA A 219 4.61 -7.97 -10.60
C ALA A 219 5.07 -8.81 -9.41
N VAL A 220 6.39 -8.87 -9.24
CA VAL A 220 6.97 -9.28 -7.96
C VAL A 220 7.81 -8.10 -7.53
N SER A 221 7.28 -7.29 -6.60
CA SER A 221 8.05 -6.19 -6.04
C SER A 221 9.23 -6.76 -5.24
N TRP A 222 10.37 -6.04 -5.23
CA TRP A 222 11.57 -6.45 -4.48
C TRP A 222 11.32 -6.65 -2.98
N ALA A 223 10.29 -6.01 -2.42
CA ALA A 223 9.84 -6.18 -1.03
C ALA A 223 9.44 -7.63 -0.72
N GLN A 224 8.83 -8.34 -1.68
CA GLN A 224 8.31 -9.70 -1.48
C GLN A 224 9.35 -10.79 -1.72
N MET A 225 10.35 -10.52 -2.56
CA MET A 225 11.47 -11.42 -2.81
C MET A 225 12.28 -11.70 -1.52
N LYS A 226 12.40 -10.73 -0.59
CA LYS A 226 13.14 -10.93 0.68
C LYS A 226 12.57 -12.05 1.56
N LYS A 227 11.29 -12.42 1.42
CA LYS A 227 10.67 -13.50 2.20
C LYS A 227 11.08 -14.89 1.73
N PHE A 228 11.51 -15.04 0.48
CA PHE A 228 11.89 -16.31 -0.15
C PHE A 228 13.41 -16.51 -0.25
N TYR A 229 14.21 -15.49 0.03
CA TYR A 229 15.66 -15.58 0.22
C TYR A 229 15.98 -15.53 1.72
N LYS A 230 15.80 -16.66 2.41
CA LYS A 230 16.50 -16.98 3.65
C LYS A 230 17.32 -18.26 3.45
#